data_AF-A0A7J6S5H8-F1
#
_entry.id   AF-A0A7J6S5H8-F1
#
_cell.length_a   1.000
_cell.length_b   1.000
_cell.length_c   1.000
_cell.angle_alpha   90.00
_cell.angle_beta   90.00
_cell.angle_gamma   90.00
#
_symmetry.space_group_name_H-M   'P 1'
#
loop_
_entity.id
_entity.type
_entity.pdbx_description
1 polymer ?
#
loop_
_entity_poly.entity_id
_entity_poly.type
_entity_poly.pdbx_seq_one_letter_code
_entity_poly.pdbx_strand_id
1 'polypeptide(L)'
;LFEFVMAIVAVLSVTVLNWLLKAIIYFLVDMEKHTSFTTKEMSLMKKLFVAQWINTGLIILFVNAQLHGMTGDIPVFGTTLRIGDGDFDDFTSNWYKAVGIGLSITIAVQ
;
A
#
# COMPACT_ATOMS: atom_id res chain seq x y z
N LEU A 1 -19.06 10.45 16.39
CA LEU A 1 -17.95 11.43 16.24
C LEU A 1 -16.58 10.73 16.19
N PHE A 2 -16.24 9.92 17.20
CA PHE A 2 -14.95 9.22 17.29
C PHE A 2 -14.62 8.34 16.07
N GLU A 3 -15.58 7.55 15.58
CA GLU A 3 -15.37 6.70 14.39
C GLU A 3 -15.06 7.51 13.11
N PHE A 4 -15.74 8.64 12.91
CA PHE A 4 -15.47 9.53 11.78
C PHE A 4 -14.06 10.13 11.84
N VAL A 5 -13.58 10.48 13.03
CA VAL A 5 -12.21 10.98 13.22
C VAL A 5 -11.18 9.92 12.87
N MET A 6 -11.37 8.67 13.30
CA MET A 6 -10.46 7.57 12.95
C MET A 6 -10.42 7.30 11.44
N ALA A 7 -11.59 7.33 10.78
CA ALA A 7 -11.66 7.16 9.33
C ALA A 7 -10.92 8.29 8.58
N ILE A 8 -11.08 9.54 9.00
CA ILE A 8 -10.37 10.68 8.40
C ILE A 8 -8.86 10.55 8.61
N VAL A 9 -8.42 10.17 9.81
CA VAL A 9 -6.99 9.94 10.09
C VAL A 9 -6.41 8.82 9.23
N ALA A 10 -7.15 7.73 9.03
CA ALA A 10 -6.74 6.64 8.15
C ALA A 10 -6.63 7.08 6.67
N VAL A 11 -7.59 7.86 6.17
CA VAL A 11 -7.54 8.39 4.79
C VAL A 11 -6.37 9.35 4.61
N LEU A 12 -6.14 10.23 5.59
CA LEU A 12 -5.02 11.17 5.57
C LEU A 12 -3.67 10.44 5.63
N SER A 13 -3.53 9.41 6.47
CA SER A 13 -2.28 8.65 6.56
C SER A 13 -1.95 7.95 5.24
N VAL A 14 -2.93 7.29 4.62
CA VAL A 14 -2.77 6.65 3.30
C VAL A 14 -2.41 7.68 2.23
N THR A 15 -3.02 8.86 2.26
CA THR A 15 -2.72 9.94 1.30
C THR A 15 -1.29 10.48 1.47
N VAL A 16 -0.86 10.71 2.72
CA VAL A 16 0.49 11.18 3.03
C VAL A 16 1.54 10.15 2.63
N LEU A 17 1.29 8.86 2.87
CA LEU A 17 2.20 7.78 2.47
C LEU A 17 2.32 7.68 0.94
N ASN A 18 1.21 7.79 0.21
CA ASN A 18 1.22 7.81 -1.25
C ASN A 18 1.96 9.05 -1.82
N TRP A 19 1.78 10.21 -1.20
CA TRP A 19 2.49 11.42 -1.59
C TRP A 19 4.00 11.30 -1.32
N LEU A 20 4.39 10.79 -0.15
CA LEU A 20 5.78 10.56 0.23
C LEU A 20 6.46 9.58 -0.73
N LEU A 21 5.78 8.50 -1.10
CA LEU A 21 6.28 7.52 -2.06
C LEU A 21 6.58 8.17 -3.42
N LYS A 22 5.63 8.98 -3.93
CA LYS A 22 5.82 9.74 -5.17
C LYS A 22 7.05 10.64 -5.06
N ALA A 23 7.17 11.40 -3.97
CA ALA A 23 8.31 12.30 -3.75
C ALA A 23 9.66 11.56 -3.76
N ILE A 24 9.76 10.42 -3.08
CA ILE A 24 10.99 9.60 -3.03
C ILE A 24 11.36 9.10 -4.44
N ILE A 25 10.38 8.64 -5.22
CA ILE A 25 10.63 8.11 -6.57
C ILE A 25 11.02 9.23 -7.52
N TYR A 26 10.37 10.40 -7.44
CA TYR A 26 10.80 11.58 -8.19
C TYR A 26 12.25 11.95 -7.88
N PHE A 27 12.64 11.96 -6.61
CA PHE A 27 14.01 12.22 -6.19
C PHE A 27 14.99 11.18 -6.74
N LEU A 28 14.66 9.89 -6.64
CA LEU A 28 15.49 8.79 -7.17
C LEU A 28 15.65 8.85 -8.69
N VAL A 29 14.57 9.17 -9.43
CA VAL A 29 14.60 9.27 -10.89
C VAL A 29 15.34 10.52 -11.36
N ASP A 30 15.32 11.60 -10.57
CA ASP A 30 16.12 12.79 -10.85
C ASP A 30 17.63 12.55 -10.64
N MET A 31 17.98 11.71 -9.67
CA MET A 31 19.35 11.24 -9.46
C MET A 31 19.83 10.31 -10.58
N GLU A 32 18.94 9.54 -11.19
CA GLU A 32 19.26 8.76 -12.39
C GLU A 32 19.41 9.72 -13.58
N LYS A 33 20.65 9.88 -14.05
CA LYS A 33 20.99 10.79 -15.14
C LYS A 33 20.46 10.24 -16.48
N HIS A 34 19.22 10.59 -16.81
CA HIS A 34 18.57 10.19 -18.07
C HIS A 34 18.95 11.15 -19.22
N THR A 35 19.30 10.59 -20.38
CA THR A 35 19.72 11.36 -21.57
C THR A 35 18.56 11.95 -22.37
N SER A 36 17.32 11.49 -22.13
CA SER A 36 16.11 11.93 -22.83
C SER A 36 14.92 12.05 -21.87
N PHE A 37 14.08 13.07 -22.08
CA PHE A 37 12.87 13.32 -21.30
C PHE A 37 11.89 12.14 -21.35
N THR A 38 11.69 11.53 -22.53
CA THR A 38 10.79 10.38 -22.69
C THR A 38 11.27 9.15 -21.93
N THR A 39 12.59 8.89 -21.90
CA THR A 39 13.15 7.77 -21.15
C THR A 39 13.04 8.01 -19.64
N LYS A 40 13.21 9.27 -19.20
CA LYS A 40 12.99 9.67 -17.80
C LYS A 40 11.53 9.43 -17.39
N GLU A 41 10.57 9.90 -18.18
CA GLU A 41 9.14 9.71 -17.91
C GLU A 41 8.75 8.22 -17.91
N MET A 42 9.27 7.42 -18.83
CA MET A 42 8.99 5.99 -18.86
C MET A 42 9.56 5.25 -17.62
N SER A 43 10.77 5.60 -17.20
CA SER A 43 11.39 5.06 -15.98
C SER A 43 10.58 5.45 -14.74
N LEU A 44 10.16 6.72 -14.69
CA LEU A 44 9.33 7.26 -13.63
C LEU A 44 7.98 6.55 -13.53
N MET A 45 7.26 6.40 -14.64
CA MET A 45 5.97 5.71 -14.69
C MET A 45 6.09 4.26 -14.20
N LYS A 46 7.10 3.52 -14.66
CA LYS A 46 7.31 2.13 -14.23
C LYS A 46 7.56 2.02 -12.73
N LYS A 47 8.41 2.88 -12.18
CA LYS A 47 8.75 2.89 -10.75
C LYS A 47 7.57 3.32 -9.89
N LEU A 48 6.87 4.38 -10.29
CA LEU A 48 5.65 4.81 -9.62
C LEU A 48 4.58 3.72 -9.63
N PHE A 49 4.38 3.06 -10.78
CA PHE A 49 3.39 1.99 -10.91
C PHE A 49 3.69 0.84 -9.95
N VAL A 50 4.91 0.30 -9.97
CA VAL A 50 5.29 -0.81 -9.08
C VAL A 50 5.15 -0.40 -7.61
N ALA A 51 5.58 0.80 -7.27
CA ALA A 51 5.52 1.28 -5.90
C ALA A 51 4.09 1.50 -5.40
N GLN A 52 3.22 2.12 -6.20
CA GLN A 52 1.81 2.30 -5.86
C GLN A 52 1.08 0.96 -5.80
N TRP A 53 1.39 0.03 -6.71
CA TRP A 53 0.80 -1.30 -6.70
C TRP A 53 1.17 -2.10 -5.44
N ILE A 54 2.43 -2.02 -4.99
CA ILE A 54 2.86 -2.61 -3.73
C ILE A 54 2.15 -1.92 -2.56
N ASN A 55 2.19 -0.60 -2.48
CA ASN A 55 1.67 0.14 -1.31
C ASN A 55 0.15 0.07 -1.17
N THR A 56 -0.59 0.09 -2.28
CA THR A 56 -2.05 0.15 -2.28
C THR A 56 -2.68 -1.24 -2.39
N GLY A 57 -2.08 -2.13 -3.19
CA GLY A 57 -2.58 -3.48 -3.39
C GLY A 57 -2.01 -4.46 -2.37
N LEU A 58 -0.71 -4.70 -2.46
CA LEU A 58 -0.06 -5.79 -1.71
C LEU A 58 -0.03 -5.55 -0.19
N ILE A 59 0.33 -4.36 0.27
CA ILE A 59 0.40 -4.09 1.72
C ILE A 59 -0.97 -4.28 2.37
N ILE A 60 -2.03 -3.76 1.76
CA ILE A 60 -3.39 -3.89 2.31
C ILE A 60 -3.81 -5.37 2.35
N LEU A 61 -3.49 -6.15 1.32
CA LEU A 61 -3.72 -7.58 1.29
C LEU A 61 -2.97 -8.30 2.42
N PHE A 62 -1.67 -8.06 2.56
CA PHE A 62 -0.84 -8.74 3.56
C PHE A 62 -1.14 -8.34 5.01
N VAL A 63 -1.55 -7.09 5.25
CA VAL A 63 -1.95 -6.63 6.59
C VAL A 63 -3.29 -7.23 7.01
N ASN A 64 -4.23 -7.38 6.07
CA ASN A 64 -5.56 -7.92 6.38
C ASN A 64 -5.64 -9.45 6.27
N ALA A 65 -4.64 -10.09 5.65
CA ALA A 65 -4.56 -11.53 5.59
C ALA A 65 -4.14 -12.12 6.95
N GLN A 66 -4.73 -13.26 7.30
CA GLN A 66 -4.26 -14.12 8.38
C GLN A 66 -3.24 -15.09 7.81
N LEU A 67 -1.96 -14.90 8.14
CA LEU A 67 -0.89 -15.80 7.67
C LEU A 67 -0.59 -16.82 8.77
N HIS A 68 -1.37 -17.90 8.79
CA HIS A 68 -1.16 -19.01 9.72
C HIS A 68 0.26 -19.59 9.57
N GLY A 69 1.05 -19.52 10.66
CA GLY A 69 2.35 -20.19 10.76
C GLY A 69 3.57 -19.47 10.16
N MET A 70 3.42 -18.35 9.46
CA MET A 70 4.57 -17.60 8.90
C MET A 70 5.05 -16.42 9.77
N THR A 71 4.19 -15.90 10.66
CA THR A 71 4.49 -14.71 11.48
C THR A 71 5.20 -15.05 12.80
N GLY A 72 5.15 -16.31 13.22
CA GLY A 72 5.83 -16.81 14.43
C GLY A 72 7.34 -16.91 14.30
N ASP A 73 7.85 -17.16 13.09
CA ASP A 73 9.28 -17.40 12.84
C ASP A 73 10.08 -16.12 12.57
N ILE A 74 9.41 -14.99 12.30
CA ILE A 74 10.06 -13.71 12.01
C ILE A 74 9.50 -12.62 12.94
N PRO A 75 10.21 -12.26 14.03
CA PRO A 75 9.71 -11.36 15.08
C PRO A 75 9.26 -9.99 14.58
N VAL A 76 9.87 -9.50 13.50
CA VAL A 76 9.57 -8.20 12.90
C VAL A 76 8.13 -8.15 12.36
N PHE A 77 7.66 -9.23 11.73
CA PHE A 77 6.32 -9.29 11.15
C PHE A 77 5.24 -9.49 12.22
N GLY A 78 5.53 -10.28 13.27
CA GLY A 78 4.58 -10.55 14.35
C GLY A 78 4.44 -9.42 15.39
N THR A 79 5.51 -8.69 15.73
CA THR A 79 5.49 -7.73 16.86
C THR A 79 5.53 -6.26 16.48
N THR A 80 6.23 -5.91 15.39
CA THR A 80 6.46 -4.49 15.02
C THR A 80 5.62 -4.07 13.83
N LEU A 81 5.52 -4.90 12.79
CA LEU A 81 4.74 -4.59 11.59
C LEU A 81 3.31 -5.13 11.61
N ARG A 82 2.99 -6.11 12.48
CA ARG A 82 1.70 -6.82 12.57
C ARG A 82 1.14 -7.24 11.20
N ILE A 83 2.03 -7.60 10.27
CA ILE A 83 1.64 -8.16 8.98
C ILE A 83 1.27 -9.63 9.20
N GLY A 84 0.13 -10.07 8.70
CA GLY A 84 -0.34 -11.46 8.86
C GLY A 84 -1.16 -11.72 10.14
N ASP A 85 -1.43 -10.69 10.95
CA ASP A 85 -2.31 -10.72 12.14
C ASP A 85 -3.73 -10.22 11.81
N GLY A 86 -4.11 -10.28 10.53
CA GLY A 86 -5.41 -9.83 10.06
C GLY A 86 -6.53 -10.83 10.36
N ASP A 87 -7.77 -10.35 10.36
CA ASP A 87 -8.97 -11.14 10.69
C ASP A 87 -9.45 -12.07 9.57
N PHE A 88 -8.81 -12.04 8.39
CA PHE A 88 -9.30 -12.75 7.20
C PHE A 88 -8.32 -13.81 6.70
N ASP A 89 -8.68 -15.08 6.86
CA ASP A 89 -7.92 -16.24 6.37
C ASP A 89 -8.06 -16.46 4.84
N ASP A 90 -9.14 -15.95 4.24
CA ASP A 90 -9.41 -16.07 2.79
C ASP A 90 -10.27 -14.91 2.26
N PHE A 91 -10.36 -14.79 0.92
CA PHE A 91 -11.18 -13.86 0.15
C PHE A 91 -12.69 -14.15 0.26
N THR A 92 -13.21 -14.19 1.49
CA THR A 92 -14.62 -14.42 1.78
C THR A 92 -15.49 -13.20 1.46
N SER A 93 -16.81 -13.37 1.42
CA SER A 93 -17.75 -12.25 1.20
C SER A 93 -17.57 -11.10 2.21
N ASN A 94 -17.14 -11.41 3.44
CA ASN A 94 -16.87 -10.40 4.46
C ASN A 94 -15.60 -9.60 4.15
N TRP A 95 -14.56 -10.24 3.61
CA TRP A 95 -13.33 -9.55 3.18
C TRP A 95 -13.62 -8.54 2.08
N TYR A 96 -14.44 -8.92 1.08
CA TYR A 96 -14.82 -7.99 0.01
C TYR A 96 -15.58 -6.78 0.54
N LYS A 97 -16.47 -6.97 1.52
CA LYS A 97 -17.22 -5.86 2.15
C LYS A 97 -16.34 -4.95 2.98
N ALA A 98 -15.39 -5.51 3.74
CA ALA A 98 -14.55 -4.77 4.67
C ALA A 98 -13.37 -4.07 3.99
N VAL A 99 -12.69 -4.76 3.06
CA VAL A 99 -11.42 -4.31 2.46
C VAL A 99 -11.56 -4.15 0.95
N GLY A 100 -12.19 -5.11 0.27
CA GLY A 100 -12.25 -5.16 -1.19
C GLY A 100 -12.93 -3.95 -1.85
N ILE A 101 -14.05 -3.46 -1.30
CA ILE A 101 -14.74 -2.26 -1.81
C ILE A 101 -13.85 -1.02 -1.67
N GLY A 102 -13.25 -0.81 -0.51
CA GLY A 102 -12.37 0.33 -0.26
C GLY A 102 -11.15 0.33 -1.17
N LEU A 103 -10.53 -0.84 -1.37
CA LEU A 103 -9.40 -1.02 -2.27
C LEU A 103 -9.79 -0.78 -3.74
N SER A 104 -10.96 -1.25 -4.16
CA SER A 104 -11.48 -1.06 -5.53
C SER A 104 -11.74 0.42 -5.83
N ILE A 105 -12.37 1.15 -4.91
CA ILE A 105 -12.57 2.60 -5.03
C ILE A 105 -11.22 3.32 -5.10
N THR A 106 -10.26 2.91 -4.25
CA THR A 106 -8.93 3.50 -4.21
C THR A 106 -8.17 3.33 -5.53
N ILE A 107 -8.28 2.17 -6.18
CA ILE A 107 -7.70 1.92 -7.50
C ILE A 107 -8.43 2.70 -8.60
N ALA A 108 -9.75 2.88 -8.49
CA ALA A 108 -10.51 3.64 -9.49
C ALA A 108 -10.21 5.15 -9.45
N VAL A 109 -9.79 5.68 -8.30
CA VAL A 109 -9.51 7.11 -8.09
C VAL A 109 -8.05 7.48 -8.40
N GLN A 110 -7.10 6.56 -8.18
CA GLN A 110 -5.65 6.80 -8.37
C GLN A 110 -5.18 6.52 -9.78
#